data_AF-A0A531LSR6-F1
#
_entry.id   AF-A0A531LSR6-F1
#
_cell.length_a   1.000
_cell.length_b   1.000
_cell.length_c   1.000
_cell.angle_alpha   90.00
_cell.angle_beta   90.00
_cell.angle_gamma   90.00
#
_symmetry.space_group_name_H-M   'P 1'
#
loop_
_entity.id
_entity.type
_entity.pdbx_description
1 polymer ?
#
loop_
_entity_poly.entity_id
_entity_poly.type
_entity_poly.pdbx_seq_one_letter_code
_entity_poly.pdbx_strand_id
1 'polypeptide(L)'
;YQPRTIAIGTNTDPYQPIEKQYRIMREILEVLEARGHPVGIVTKSALVTRDIDILSRMAERGLAKVALSVTTLDRMLARTMEPRASTPTKRLEAIRQLSDVGIPASVMVAPIIPGLTDPEME
;
A
#
# COMPACT_ATOMS: atom_id res chain seq x y z
N TYR A 1 -23.12 -8.01 15.23
CA TYR A 1 -22.49 -7.03 14.32
C TYR A 1 -21.60 -7.79 13.35
N GLN A 2 -21.76 -7.59 12.04
CA GLN A 2 -20.86 -8.18 11.03
C GLN A 2 -20.02 -7.04 10.44
N PRO A 3 -18.71 -6.99 10.70
CA PRO A 3 -17.87 -5.91 10.21
C PRO A 3 -17.74 -6.00 8.68
N ARG A 4 -17.72 -4.84 8.02
CA ARG A 4 -17.39 -4.71 6.60
C ARG A 4 -15.99 -4.15 6.47
N THR A 5 -15.27 -4.51 5.40
CA THR A 5 -13.91 -4.04 5.17
C THR A 5 -13.85 -2.53 5.07
N ILE A 6 -12.97 -1.91 5.85
CA ILE A 6 -12.62 -0.49 5.71
C ILE A 6 -11.56 -0.37 4.62
N ALA A 7 -11.81 0.46 3.62
CA ALA A 7 -10.83 0.82 2.61
C ALA A 7 -10.10 2.10 3.04
N ILE A 8 -8.80 1.99 3.26
CA ILE A 8 -7.91 3.12 3.58
C ILE A 8 -7.02 3.41 2.38
N GLY A 9 -6.80 4.69 2.07
CA GLY A 9 -6.01 5.09 0.91
C GLY A 9 -6.80 5.28 -0.37
N THR A 10 -8.12 5.43 -0.27
CA THR A 10 -9.01 5.67 -1.42
C THR A 10 -8.91 7.08 -1.99
N ASN A 11 -8.62 8.07 -1.15
CA ASN A 11 -8.51 9.48 -1.56
C ASN A 11 -7.12 10.09 -1.28
N THR A 12 -6.53 9.74 -0.13
CA THR A 12 -5.23 10.27 0.31
C THR A 12 -4.34 9.12 0.74
N ASP A 13 -3.06 9.17 0.38
CA ASP A 13 -2.11 8.13 0.78
C ASP A 13 -1.97 8.05 2.32
N PRO A 14 -2.19 6.89 2.94
CA PRO A 14 -2.12 6.74 4.40
C PRO A 14 -0.69 6.73 4.94
N TYR A 15 0.31 6.51 4.06
CA TYR A 15 1.73 6.39 4.41
C TYR A 15 2.56 7.54 3.83
N GLN A 16 2.02 8.76 3.92
CA GLN A 16 2.72 10.01 3.60
C GLN A 16 4.03 10.16 4.39
N PRO A 17 5.00 10.99 3.95
CA PRO A 17 6.28 11.15 4.64
C PRO A 17 6.18 11.44 6.15
N ILE A 18 5.13 12.16 6.55
CA ILE A 18 4.87 12.55 7.94
C ILE A 18 4.50 11.36 8.83
N GLU A 19 3.97 10.29 8.24
CA GLU A 19 3.59 9.04 8.93
C GLU A 19 4.80 8.32 9.54
N LYS A 20 6.02 8.62 9.07
CA LYS A 20 7.26 8.12 9.70
C LYS A 20 7.41 8.59 11.15
N GLN A 21 6.88 9.77 11.47
CA GLN A 21 6.95 10.37 12.79
C GLN A 21 5.69 10.06 13.60
N TYR A 22 4.51 10.32 13.03
CA TYR A 22 3.26 10.25 13.77
C TYR A 22 2.75 8.83 14.00
N ARG A 23 3.08 7.87 13.12
CA ARG A 23 2.68 6.46 13.26
C ARG A 23 1.16 6.26 13.45
N ILE A 24 0.33 7.17 12.92
CA ILE A 24 -1.13 7.13 13.08
C ILE A 24 -1.72 5.89 12.44
N MET A 25 -1.20 5.48 11.28
CA MET A 25 -1.67 4.24 10.64
C MET A 25 -1.40 3.02 11.49
N ARG A 26 -0.29 3.01 12.23
CA ARG A 26 0.02 1.92 13.14
C ARG A 26 -0.99 1.85 14.27
N GLU A 27 -1.29 2.97 14.91
CA GLU A 27 -2.30 3.04 15.98
C GLU A 27 -3.69 2.61 15.47
N ILE A 28 -4.06 3.01 14.25
CA ILE A 28 -5.29 2.54 13.60
C ILE A 28 -5.26 1.01 13.43
N LEU A 29 -4.17 0.45 12.92
CA LEU A 29 -4.02 -0.99 12.73
C LEU A 29 -4.11 -1.77 14.04
N GLU A 30 -3.52 -1.26 15.12
CA GLU A 30 -3.60 -1.86 16.47
C GLU A 30 -5.06 -1.91 16.96
N VAL A 31 -5.83 -0.83 16.74
CA VAL A 31 -7.26 -0.80 17.09
C VAL A 31 -8.06 -1.77 16.23
N LEU A 32 -7.83 -1.80 14.92
CA LEU A 32 -8.54 -2.71 14.01
C LEU A 32 -8.21 -4.17 14.31
N GLU A 33 -6.95 -4.47 14.63
CA GLU A 33 -6.49 -5.78 15.06
C GLU A 33 -7.20 -6.23 16.35
N ALA A 34 -7.22 -5.37 17.37
CA ALA A 34 -7.86 -5.65 18.66
C ALA A 34 -9.37 -5.90 18.54
N ARG A 35 -10.00 -5.38 17.48
CA ARG A 35 -11.44 -5.54 17.20
C ARG A 35 -11.76 -6.55 16.11
N GLY A 36 -10.75 -7.22 15.55
CA GLY A 36 -10.93 -8.17 14.45
C GLY A 36 -11.61 -7.52 13.23
N HIS A 37 -11.34 -6.24 12.97
CA HIS A 37 -12.01 -5.48 11.93
C HIS A 37 -11.20 -5.52 10.62
N PRO A 38 -11.78 -5.96 9.49
CA PRO A 38 -11.03 -6.13 8.26
C PRO A 38 -10.67 -4.79 7.61
N VAL A 39 -9.48 -4.71 7.02
CA VAL A 39 -8.93 -3.53 6.36
C VAL A 39 -8.30 -3.87 5.01
N GLY A 40 -8.57 -3.01 4.02
CA GLY A 40 -7.85 -2.98 2.75
C GLY A 40 -7.10 -1.66 2.63
N ILE A 41 -5.80 -1.72 2.35
CA ILE A 41 -4.94 -0.53 2.23
C ILE A 41 -4.54 -0.35 0.78
N VAL A 42 -4.63 0.89 0.28
CA VAL A 42 -4.03 1.29 -1.00
C VAL A 42 -2.97 2.38 -0.74
N THR A 43 -1.76 2.23 -1.28
CA THR A 43 -0.68 3.22 -1.08
C THR A 43 0.33 3.21 -2.23
N LYS A 44 1.05 4.32 -2.42
CA LYS A 44 2.23 4.46 -3.28
C LYS A 44 3.54 4.41 -2.50
N SER A 45 3.46 4.17 -1.18
CA SER A 45 4.56 4.25 -0.24
C SER A 45 5.00 2.86 0.21
N ALA A 46 6.29 2.57 0.07
CA ALA A 46 6.91 1.37 0.65
C ALA A 46 6.93 1.41 2.19
N LEU A 47 6.60 2.55 2.82
CA LEU A 47 6.55 2.67 4.29
C LEU A 47 5.54 1.72 4.94
N VAL A 48 4.55 1.22 4.19
CA VAL A 48 3.61 0.19 4.67
C VAL A 48 4.31 -1.06 5.21
N THR A 49 5.53 -1.37 4.73
CA THR A 49 6.29 -2.52 5.23
C THR A 49 6.75 -2.37 6.68
N ARG A 50 6.77 -1.15 7.22
CA ARG A 50 7.03 -0.90 8.65
C ARG A 50 6.05 -1.65 9.56
N ASP A 51 4.80 -1.77 9.14
CA ASP A 51 3.73 -2.35 9.94
C ASP A 51 3.40 -3.81 9.54
N ILE A 52 4.35 -4.48 8.89
CA ILE A 52 4.27 -5.92 8.54
C ILE A 52 3.94 -6.78 9.76
N ASP A 53 4.47 -6.44 10.93
CA ASP A 53 4.26 -7.23 12.14
C ASP A 53 2.77 -7.30 12.55
N ILE A 54 2.01 -6.20 12.38
CA ILE A 54 0.57 -6.17 12.64
C ILE A 54 -0.21 -6.74 11.44
N LEU A 55 0.17 -6.32 10.23
CA LEU A 55 -0.53 -6.70 9.01
C LEU A 55 -0.47 -8.22 8.77
N SER A 56 0.66 -8.88 9.08
CA SER A 56 0.80 -10.34 8.99
C SER A 56 -0.16 -11.07 9.92
N ARG A 57 -0.19 -10.72 11.22
CA ARG A 57 -1.15 -11.28 12.20
C ARG A 57 -2.60 -11.04 11.82
N MET A 58 -2.90 -9.92 11.16
CA MET A 58 -4.25 -9.66 10.63
C MET A 58 -4.53 -10.50 9.37
N ALA A 59 -3.56 -10.63 8.47
CA ALA A 59 -3.67 -11.40 7.24
C ALA A 59 -3.86 -12.90 7.48
N GLU A 60 -3.20 -13.48 8.49
CA GLU A 60 -3.41 -14.87 8.93
C GLU A 60 -4.87 -15.18 9.27
N ARG A 61 -5.62 -14.16 9.70
CA ARG A 61 -7.07 -14.24 10.01
C ARG A 61 -7.96 -13.78 8.85
N GLY A 62 -7.38 -13.49 7.69
CA GLY A 62 -8.11 -12.96 6.52
C GLY A 62 -8.59 -11.51 6.70
N LEU A 63 -7.99 -10.75 7.62
CA LEU A 63 -8.45 -9.39 7.97
C LEU A 63 -7.69 -8.26 7.28
N ALA A 64 -6.55 -8.53 6.63
CA ALA A 64 -5.75 -7.49 5.99
C ALA A 64 -5.37 -7.85 4.55
N LYS A 65 -5.41 -6.85 3.68
CA LYS A 65 -4.82 -6.88 2.34
C LYS A 65 -4.23 -5.51 1.97
N VAL A 66 -3.19 -5.51 1.15
CA VAL A 66 -2.49 -4.29 0.74
C VAL A 66 -2.36 -4.25 -0.77
N ALA A 67 -2.69 -3.11 -1.38
CA ALA A 67 -2.43 -2.85 -2.79
C ALA A 67 -1.44 -1.70 -2.91
N LEU A 68 -0.36 -1.90 -3.68
CA LEU A 68 0.57 -0.83 -4.03
C LEU A 68 0.28 -0.31 -5.42
N SER A 69 0.14 1.01 -5.56
CA SER A 69 -0.04 1.63 -6.87
C SER A 69 1.31 1.80 -7.57
N VAL A 70 1.45 1.22 -8.76
CA VAL A 70 2.64 1.33 -9.61
C VAL A 70 2.21 2.03 -10.89
N THR A 71 2.56 3.31 -11.01
CA THR A 71 2.13 4.16 -12.13
C THR A 71 2.97 3.92 -13.38
N THR A 72 4.27 3.73 -13.20
CA THR A 72 5.26 3.47 -14.25
C THR A 72 6.48 2.79 -13.62
N LEU A 73 7.21 2.00 -14.39
CA LEU A 73 8.52 1.46 -14.01
C LEU A 73 9.68 2.38 -14.38
N ASP A 74 9.47 3.39 -15.24
CA ASP A 74 10.44 4.42 -15.54
C ASP A 74 10.63 5.35 -14.32
N ARG A 75 11.87 5.38 -13.83
CA ARG A 75 12.23 6.16 -12.63
C ARG A 75 12.14 7.67 -12.84
N MET A 76 12.47 8.16 -14.03
CA MET A 76 12.43 9.58 -14.38
C MET A 76 10.98 10.06 -14.52
N LEU A 77 10.14 9.29 -15.19
CA LEU A 77 8.72 9.56 -15.31
C LEU A 77 8.04 9.50 -13.94
N ALA A 78 8.31 8.46 -13.14
CA ALA A 78 7.79 8.33 -11.78
C ALA A 78 8.16 9.53 -10.90
N ARG A 79 9.41 10.01 -10.96
CA ARG A 79 9.85 11.16 -10.17
C ARG A 79 9.16 12.46 -10.60
N THR A 80 8.89 12.60 -11.89
CA THR A 80 8.24 13.79 -12.47
C THR A 80 6.76 13.83 -12.07
N MET A 81 6.08 12.68 -12.12
CA MET A 81 4.65 12.58 -11.80
C MET A 81 4.39 12.53 -10.28
N GLU A 82 5.26 11.86 -9.51
CA GLU A 82 5.02 11.49 -8.12
C GLU A 82 6.26 11.71 -7.23
N PRO A 83 6.76 12.95 -7.09
CA PRO A 83 8.07 13.25 -6.50
C PRO A 83 8.23 12.82 -5.03
N ARG A 84 7.13 12.62 -4.30
CA ARG A 84 7.13 12.24 -2.88
C ARG A 84 6.79 10.76 -2.64
N ALA A 85 6.47 10.01 -3.70
CA ALA A 85 6.15 8.59 -3.61
C ALA A 85 7.42 7.74 -3.58
N SER A 86 7.28 6.47 -3.22
CA SER A 86 8.42 5.54 -3.32
C SER A 86 8.80 5.31 -4.78
N THR A 87 10.08 5.06 -5.06
CA THR A 87 10.52 4.71 -6.41
C THR A 87 9.86 3.40 -6.87
N PRO A 88 9.64 3.19 -8.18
CA PRO A 88 8.98 1.98 -8.68
C PRO A 88 9.58 0.68 -8.13
N THR A 89 10.91 0.56 -8.15
CA THR A 89 11.65 -0.58 -7.57
C THR A 89 11.34 -0.83 -6.10
N LYS A 90 11.20 0.23 -5.28
CA LYS A 90 10.88 0.11 -3.86
C LYS A 90 9.43 -0.33 -3.64
N ARG A 91 8.51 0.02 -4.54
CA ARG A 91 7.13 -0.47 -4.49
C ARG A 91 7.10 -1.97 -4.80
N LEU A 92 7.82 -2.42 -5.83
CA LEU A 92 7.97 -3.84 -6.15
C LEU A 92 8.62 -4.63 -5.01
N GLU A 93 9.66 -4.08 -4.38
CA GLU A 93 10.29 -4.67 -3.21
C GLU A 93 9.31 -4.77 -2.02
N ALA A 94 8.52 -3.73 -1.78
CA ALA A 94 7.49 -3.77 -0.74
C ALA A 94 6.40 -4.82 -1.02
N ILE A 95 5.94 -4.94 -2.27
CA ILE A 95 4.99 -5.99 -2.69
C ILE A 95 5.56 -7.38 -2.38
N ARG A 96 6.84 -7.60 -2.70
CA ARG A 96 7.54 -8.84 -2.39
C ARG A 96 7.62 -9.09 -0.89
N GLN A 97 8.09 -8.11 -0.10
CA GLN A 97 8.20 -8.24 1.36
C GLN A 97 6.86 -8.59 2.02
N LEU A 98 5.76 -7.97 1.57
CA LEU A 98 4.41 -8.26 2.07
C LEU A 98 3.96 -9.68 1.69
N SER A 99 4.20 -10.08 0.43
CA SER A 99 3.82 -11.41 -0.07
C SER A 99 4.60 -12.53 0.60
N ASP A 100 5.91 -12.32 0.84
CA ASP A 100 6.81 -13.31 1.45
C ASP A 100 6.39 -13.69 2.88
N VAL A 101 5.67 -12.81 3.59
CA VAL A 101 5.12 -13.05 4.93
C VAL A 101 3.63 -13.39 4.92
N GLY A 102 3.06 -13.71 3.75
CA GLY A 102 1.68 -14.17 3.61
C GLY A 102 0.60 -13.08 3.65
N ILE A 103 0.97 -11.80 3.58
CA ILE A 103 -0.01 -10.72 3.45
C ILE A 103 -0.49 -10.67 1.98
N PRO A 104 -1.81 -10.78 1.70
CA PRO A 104 -2.33 -10.61 0.35
C PRO A 104 -1.95 -9.24 -0.22
N ALA A 105 -1.00 -9.24 -1.15
CA ALA A 105 -0.49 -8.05 -1.82
C ALA A 105 -0.98 -7.99 -3.27
N SER A 106 -1.36 -6.82 -3.75
CA SER A 106 -1.76 -6.60 -5.14
C SER A 106 -1.07 -5.38 -5.74
N VAL A 107 -0.93 -5.38 -7.06
CA VAL A 107 -0.45 -4.22 -7.81
C VAL A 107 -1.64 -3.52 -8.43
N MET A 108 -1.72 -2.20 -8.27
CA MET A 108 -2.66 -1.37 -9.00
C MET A 108 -1.89 -0.54 -10.02
N VAL A 109 -2.04 -0.84 -11.30
CA VAL A 109 -1.42 -0.06 -12.38
C VAL A 109 -2.32 1.13 -12.69
N ALA A 110 -2.01 2.29 -12.10
CA ALA A 110 -2.82 3.49 -12.23
C ALA A 110 -2.07 4.79 -11.84
N PRO A 111 -2.39 5.94 -12.47
CA PRO A 111 -3.27 6.07 -13.64
C PRO A 111 -2.63 5.56 -14.92
N ILE A 112 -3.45 5.09 -15.87
CA ILE A 112 -3.02 4.89 -17.26
C ILE A 112 -3.24 6.21 -18.01
N ILE A 113 -2.16 6.85 -18.45
CA ILE A 113 -2.20 8.11 -19.19
C ILE A 113 -1.68 7.86 -20.61
N PRO A 114 -2.48 8.11 -21.66
CA PRO A 114 -2.07 7.97 -23.05
C PRO A 114 -0.82 8.79 -23.38
N GLY A 115 0.15 8.17 -24.06
CA GLY A 115 1.46 8.72 -24.41
C GLY A 115 2.46 8.82 -23.25
N LEU A 116 2.11 8.37 -22.03
CA LEU A 116 3.01 8.42 -20.87
C LEU A 116 3.19 7.06 -20.22
N THR A 117 2.10 6.40 -19.84
CA THR A 117 2.16 5.13 -19.07
C THR A 117 1.43 3.99 -19.77
N ASP A 118 0.72 4.25 -20.87
CA ASP A 118 0.10 3.24 -21.71
C ASP A 118 1.07 2.30 -22.46
N PRO A 119 2.34 2.66 -22.81
CA PRO A 119 3.21 1.69 -23.48
C PRO A 119 3.70 0.58 -22.54
N GLU A 120 3.49 0.72 -21.22
CA GLU A 120 3.82 -0.29 -20.21
C GLU A 120 2.68 -1.31 -19.99
N MET A 121 1.56 -1.17 -20.70
CA MET A 121 0.41 -2.09 -20.65
C MET A 121 0.42 -3.13 -21.79
N GLU A 122 1.22 -2.92 -22.84
CA GLU A 122 1.45 -3.89 -23.93
C GLU A 122 2.57 -4.88 -23.56
#